data_AF-A0A518S8L2-F1
#
_entry.id   AF-A0A518S8L2-F1
#
_cell.length_a   1.000
_cell.length_b   1.000
_cell.length_c   1.000
_cell.angle_alpha   90.00
_cell.angle_beta   90.00
_cell.angle_gamma   90.00
#
_symmetry.space_group_name_H-M   'P 1'
#
loop_
_entity.id
_entity.type
_entity.pdbx_description
1 polymer ?
#
loop_
_entity_poly.entity_id
_entity_poly.type
_entity_poly.pdbx_seq_one_letter_code
_entity_poly.pdbx_strand_id
1 'polypeptide(L)'
;MDAKRAFAWAGTYVALTSLFAVVAFALVAAGGYYGFQEGAAVYESTESYSSALVAGAPGLAVALVGLVVYRLGTAWALFKTLTAATEEEVAETFDTEHVKSDIVAVLDDRLSDMQHDLQSVNRELRDLKAEDDEF
;
A
#
# COMPACT_ATOMS: atom_id res chain seq x y z
N MET A 1 -11.32 -7.81 2.75
CA MET A 1 -10.96 -6.58 2.02
C MET A 1 -12.14 -6.07 1.22
N ASP A 2 -12.53 -4.82 1.44
CA ASP A 2 -13.63 -4.17 0.76
C ASP A 2 -13.20 -3.74 -0.66
N ALA A 3 -13.76 -4.35 -1.71
CA ALA A 3 -13.27 -4.23 -3.09
C ALA A 3 -13.26 -2.78 -3.62
N LYS A 4 -14.19 -1.94 -3.14
CA LYS A 4 -14.25 -0.51 -3.49
C LYS A 4 -13.04 0.26 -2.95
N ARG A 5 -12.56 -0.10 -1.77
CA ARG A 5 -11.46 0.56 -1.06
C ARG A 5 -10.11 0.19 -1.69
N ALA A 6 -9.94 -1.07 -2.06
CA ALA A 6 -8.81 -1.52 -2.86
C ALA A 6 -8.74 -0.81 -4.23
N PHE A 7 -9.89 -0.59 -4.88
CA PHE A 7 -9.96 0.13 -6.15
C PHE A 7 -9.58 1.61 -6.02
N ALA A 8 -9.92 2.25 -4.89
CA ALA A 8 -9.54 3.65 -4.63
C ALA A 8 -8.01 3.82 -4.49
N TRP A 9 -7.35 2.91 -3.76
CA TRP A 9 -5.90 2.92 -3.62
C TRP A 9 -5.18 2.60 -4.95
N ALA A 10 -5.70 1.64 -5.72
CA ALA A 10 -5.21 1.35 -7.06
C ALA A 10 -5.38 2.56 -8.01
N GLY A 11 -6.52 3.25 -7.96
CA GLY A 11 -6.76 4.47 -8.73
C GLY A 11 -5.79 5.58 -8.37
N THR A 12 -5.48 5.76 -7.08
CA THR A 12 -4.53 6.77 -6.60
C THR A 12 -3.10 6.47 -7.07
N TYR A 13 -2.71 5.19 -7.05
CA TYR A 13 -1.43 4.75 -7.60
C TYR A 13 -1.34 5.02 -9.11
N VAL A 14 -2.38 4.68 -9.88
CA VAL A 14 -2.44 4.94 -11.34
C VAL A 14 -2.41 6.44 -11.65
N ALA A 15 -3.11 7.26 -10.86
CA ALA A 15 -3.09 8.71 -11.03
C ALA A 15 -1.69 9.30 -10.78
N LEU A 16 -1.01 8.87 -9.72
CA LEU A 16 0.35 9.34 -9.41
C LEU A 16 1.36 8.86 -10.47
N THR A 17 1.30 7.59 -10.86
CA THR A 17 2.21 7.03 -11.87
C THR A 17 1.99 7.66 -13.24
N SER A 18 0.74 7.91 -13.65
CA SER A 18 0.44 8.62 -14.90
C SER A 18 0.94 10.05 -14.89
N LEU A 19 0.87 10.77 -13.76
CA LEU A 19 1.44 12.12 -13.65
C LEU A 19 2.97 12.10 -13.83
N PHE A 20 3.67 11.18 -13.17
CA PHE A 20 5.11 11.00 -13.38
C PHE A 20 5.45 10.55 -14.79
N ALA A 21 4.60 9.73 -15.43
CA ALA A 21 4.76 9.33 -16.83
C ALA A 21 4.69 10.52 -17.77
N VAL A 22 3.69 11.41 -17.59
CA VAL A 22 3.53 12.62 -18.40
C VAL A 22 4.73 13.55 -18.25
N VAL A 23 5.17 13.80 -17.02
CA VAL A 23 6.32 14.67 -16.75
C VAL A 23 7.61 14.10 -17.36
N ALA A 24 7.85 12.81 -17.18
CA ALA A 24 9.02 12.15 -17.76
C ALA A 24 8.98 12.14 -19.29
N PHE A 25 7.82 11.86 -19.88
CA PHE A 25 7.64 11.89 -21.32
C PHE A 25 7.91 13.29 -21.88
N ALA A 26 7.43 14.34 -21.20
CA ALA A 26 7.72 15.72 -21.58
C ALA A 26 9.22 16.03 -21.55
N LEU A 27 9.94 15.59 -20.51
CA LEU A 27 11.39 15.79 -20.40
C LEU A 27 12.17 15.00 -21.47
N VAL A 28 11.77 13.76 -21.75
CA VAL A 28 12.38 12.94 -22.81
C VAL A 28 12.13 13.55 -24.19
N ALA A 29 10.90 14.00 -24.46
CA ALA A 29 10.55 14.63 -25.72
C ALA A 29 11.32 15.95 -25.93
N ALA A 30 11.39 16.78 -24.89
CA ALA A 30 12.14 18.04 -24.94
C ALA A 30 13.65 17.82 -25.11
N GLY A 31 14.24 16.91 -24.33
CA GLY A 31 15.66 16.58 -24.42
C GLY A 31 16.03 15.93 -25.75
N GLY A 32 15.19 15.02 -26.24
CA GLY A 32 15.36 14.39 -27.56
C GLY A 32 15.25 15.40 -28.70
N TYR A 33 14.27 16.30 -28.66
CA TYR A 33 14.11 17.35 -29.67
C TYR A 33 15.33 18.28 -29.70
N TYR A 34 15.77 18.76 -28.53
CA TYR A 34 16.93 19.64 -28.42
C TYR A 34 18.22 18.96 -28.89
N GLY A 35 18.48 17.74 -28.42
CA GLY A 35 19.67 16.97 -28.81
C GLY A 35 19.68 16.58 -30.28
N PHE A 36 18.51 16.30 -30.86
CA PHE A 36 18.39 16.01 -32.29
C PHE A 36 18.66 17.26 -33.15
N GLN A 37 18.15 18.43 -32.74
CA GLN A 37 18.38 19.68 -33.47
C GLN A 37 19.86 20.06 -33.51
N GLU A 38 20.55 20.02 -32.37
CA GLU A 38 21.99 20.33 -32.30
C GLU A 38 22.84 19.27 -33.02
N GLY A 39 22.50 17.99 -32.85
CA GLY A 39 23.19 16.90 -33.55
C GLY A 39 23.03 16.96 -35.08
N ALA A 40 21.82 17.28 -35.57
CA ALA A 40 21.56 17.41 -37.00
C ALA A 40 22.33 18.60 -37.62
N ALA A 41 22.36 19.76 -36.94
CA ALA A 41 23.11 20.92 -37.41
C ALA A 41 24.63 20.66 -37.51
N VAL A 42 25.18 19.89 -36.56
CA VAL A 42 26.60 19.51 -36.57
C VAL A 42 26.87 18.42 -37.62
N TYR A 43 25.93 17.50 -37.83
CA TYR A 43 26.03 16.51 -38.90
C TYR A 43 26.04 17.15 -40.28
N GLU A 44 25.14 18.10 -40.55
CA GLU A 44 25.07 18.80 -41.84
C GLU A 44 26.32 19.63 -42.14
N SER A 45 27.03 20.10 -41.11
CA SER A 45 28.26 20.90 -41.28
C SER A 45 29.53 20.07 -41.34
N THR A 46 29.57 18.88 -40.73
CA THR A 46 30.80 18.11 -40.55
C THR A 46 30.78 16.75 -41.26
N GLU A 47 29.61 16.28 -41.71
CA GLU A 47 29.35 14.90 -42.22
C GLU A 47 29.85 13.79 -41.27
N SER A 48 30.06 14.13 -40.00
CA SER A 48 30.68 13.26 -39.00
C SER A 48 29.66 12.86 -37.94
N TYR A 49 29.34 11.57 -37.90
CA TYR A 49 28.44 11.01 -36.90
C TYR A 49 28.95 11.14 -35.47
N SER A 50 30.28 11.06 -35.25
CA SER A 50 30.86 11.19 -33.90
C SER A 50 30.70 12.61 -33.37
N SER A 51 30.88 13.62 -34.22
CA SER A 51 30.75 15.04 -33.84
C SER A 51 29.30 15.42 -33.55
N ALA A 52 28.37 14.90 -34.36
CA ALA A 52 26.93 15.07 -34.16
C ALA A 52 26.44 14.45 -32.84
N LEU A 53 26.98 13.29 -32.46
CA LEU A 53 26.65 12.61 -31.21
C LEU A 53 27.12 13.39 -29.98
N VAL A 54 28.33 13.97 -30.04
CA VAL A 54 28.86 14.81 -28.96
C VAL A 54 28.05 16.09 -28.83
N ALA A 55 27.63 16.69 -29.95
CA ALA A 55 26.79 17.88 -29.94
C ALA A 55 25.39 17.61 -29.37
N GLY A 56 24.77 16.47 -29.69
CA GLY A 56 23.46 16.09 -29.16
C GLY A 56 23.47 15.49 -27.74
N ALA A 57 24.66 15.20 -27.18
CA ALA A 57 24.82 14.58 -25.87
C ALA A 57 24.12 15.32 -24.72
N PRO A 58 24.09 16.67 -24.64
CA PRO A 58 23.38 17.39 -23.60
C PRO A 58 21.87 17.12 -23.63
N GLY A 59 21.26 17.08 -24.82
CA GLY A 59 19.84 16.75 -24.98
C GLY A 59 19.53 15.31 -24.57
N LEU A 60 20.41 14.37 -24.91
CA LEU A 60 20.32 12.98 -24.46
C LEU A 60 20.45 12.86 -22.93
N ALA A 61 21.31 13.67 -22.30
CA ALA A 61 21.42 13.71 -20.85
C ALA A 61 20.12 14.18 -20.18
N VAL A 62 19.46 15.21 -20.72
CA VAL A 62 18.14 15.66 -20.24
C VAL A 62 17.09 14.57 -20.40
N ALA A 63 17.09 13.84 -21.51
CA ALA A 63 16.19 12.71 -21.71
C ALA A 63 16.45 11.57 -20.70
N LEU A 64 17.72 11.28 -20.39
CA LEU A 64 18.07 10.31 -19.35
C LEU A 64 17.60 10.76 -17.97
N VAL A 65 17.72 12.05 -17.63
CA VAL A 65 17.17 12.60 -16.37
C VAL A 65 15.66 12.40 -16.32
N GLY A 66 14.93 12.62 -17.41
CA GLY A 66 13.50 12.32 -17.50
C GLY A 66 13.19 10.86 -17.18
N LEU A 67 13.97 9.92 -17.71
CA LEU A 67 13.82 8.49 -17.42
C LEU A 67 14.10 8.16 -15.94
N VAL A 68 15.12 8.78 -15.35
CA VAL A 68 15.45 8.59 -13.92
C VAL A 68 14.31 9.12 -13.04
N VAL A 69 13.78 10.31 -13.34
CA VAL A 69 12.62 10.89 -12.64
C VAL A 69 11.41 9.97 -12.75
N TYR A 70 11.17 9.35 -13.91
CA TYR A 70 10.09 8.36 -14.06
C TYR A 70 10.29 7.15 -13.16
N ARG A 71 11.48 6.55 -13.16
CA ARG A 71 11.77 5.35 -12.39
C ARG A 71 11.72 5.60 -10.88
N LEU A 72 12.23 6.73 -10.43
CA LEU A 72 12.16 7.12 -9.02
C LEU A 72 10.74 7.51 -8.61
N GLY A 73 10.01 8.24 -9.47
CA GLY A 73 8.62 8.62 -9.22
C GLY A 73 7.68 7.43 -9.13
N THR A 74 7.83 6.45 -10.01
CA THR A 74 7.04 5.20 -9.97
C THR A 74 7.38 4.35 -8.75
N ALA A 75 8.65 4.21 -8.38
CA ALA A 75 9.06 3.51 -7.16
C ALA A 75 8.53 4.21 -5.88
N TRP A 76 8.59 5.53 -5.83
CA TRP A 76 8.08 6.31 -4.70
C TRP A 76 6.54 6.23 -4.61
N ALA A 77 5.84 6.31 -5.74
CA ALA A 77 4.39 6.13 -5.79
C ALA A 77 4.00 4.75 -5.25
N LEU A 78 4.70 3.70 -5.66
CA LEU A 78 4.47 2.33 -5.20
C LEU A 78 4.72 2.19 -3.71
N PHE A 79 5.82 2.73 -3.21
CA PHE A 79 6.15 2.73 -1.78
C PHE A 79 5.05 3.43 -0.98
N LYS A 80 4.66 4.65 -1.38
CA LYS A 80 3.65 5.43 -0.67
C LYS A 80 2.29 4.74 -0.64
N THR A 81 1.84 4.18 -1.77
CA THR A 81 0.52 3.54 -1.84
C THR A 81 0.48 2.20 -1.14
N LEU A 82 1.56 1.40 -1.21
CA LEU A 82 1.60 0.11 -0.51
C LEU A 82 1.72 0.31 1.00
N THR A 83 2.62 1.19 1.46
CA THR A 83 2.79 1.45 2.90
C THR A 83 1.50 1.97 3.52
N ALA A 84 0.84 2.94 2.87
CA ALA A 84 -0.41 3.49 3.38
C ALA A 84 -1.55 2.45 3.40
N ALA A 85 -1.65 1.60 2.37
CA ALA A 85 -2.64 0.52 2.35
C ALA A 85 -2.39 -0.52 3.45
N THR A 86 -1.12 -0.89 3.69
CA THR A 86 -0.77 -1.81 4.78
C THR A 86 -0.96 -1.20 6.16
N GLU A 87 -0.67 0.09 6.34
CA GLU A 87 -0.89 0.78 7.61
C GLU A 87 -2.38 0.83 7.96
N GLU A 88 -3.24 1.08 6.98
CA GLU A 88 -4.69 1.11 7.17
C GLU A 88 -5.27 -0.29 7.47
N GLU A 89 -4.77 -1.35 6.83
CA GLU A 89 -5.17 -2.74 7.14
C GLU A 89 -4.71 -3.19 8.53
N VAL A 90 -3.50 -2.77 8.95
CA VAL A 90 -2.99 -3.01 10.30
C VAL A 90 -3.81 -2.24 11.33
N ALA A 91 -4.19 -0.99 11.05
CA ALA A 91 -5.05 -0.20 11.92
C ALA A 91 -6.45 -0.82 12.10
N GLU A 92 -7.04 -1.37 11.03
CA GLU A 92 -8.34 -2.08 11.09
C GLU A 92 -8.23 -3.40 11.87
N THR A 93 -7.13 -4.14 11.73
CA THR A 93 -6.92 -5.42 12.43
C THR A 93 -6.60 -5.23 13.93
N PHE A 94 -5.90 -4.16 14.28
CA PHE A 94 -5.54 -3.81 15.66
C PHE A 94 -6.44 -2.74 16.27
N ASP A 95 -7.61 -2.52 15.70
CA ASP A 95 -8.58 -1.59 16.28
C ASP A 95 -8.94 -2.07 17.69
N THR A 96 -8.54 -1.26 18.66
CA THR A 96 -8.63 -1.59 20.09
C THR A 96 -10.09 -1.73 20.52
N GLU A 97 -11.03 -1.14 19.78
CA GLU A 97 -12.47 -1.32 20.02
C GLU A 97 -12.95 -2.72 19.65
N HIS A 98 -12.54 -3.28 18.51
CA HIS A 98 -12.97 -4.62 18.07
C HIS A 98 -12.41 -5.73 18.96
N VAL A 99 -11.12 -5.63 19.29
CA VAL A 99 -10.48 -6.59 20.19
C VAL A 99 -11.08 -6.52 21.59
N LYS A 100 -11.44 -5.32 22.07
CA LYS A 100 -12.09 -5.15 23.37
C LYS A 100 -13.52 -5.70 23.35
N SER A 101 -14.29 -5.51 22.28
CA SER A 101 -15.64 -6.09 22.20
C SER A 101 -15.61 -7.62 22.15
N ASP A 102 -14.67 -8.20 21.40
CA ASP A 102 -14.53 -9.66 21.31
C ASP A 102 -14.08 -10.26 22.64
N ILE A 103 -13.12 -9.63 23.33
CA ILE A 103 -12.66 -10.08 24.64
C ILE A 103 -13.78 -9.96 25.68
N VAL A 104 -14.54 -8.86 25.67
CA VAL A 104 -15.67 -8.67 26.60
C VAL A 104 -16.77 -9.68 26.32
N ALA A 105 -17.11 -9.94 25.04
CA ALA A 105 -18.10 -10.95 24.68
C ALA A 105 -17.68 -12.35 25.13
N VAL A 106 -16.42 -12.74 24.93
CA VAL A 106 -15.89 -14.04 25.40
C VAL A 106 -15.86 -14.13 26.92
N LEU A 107 -15.56 -13.03 27.62
CA LEU A 107 -15.61 -12.98 29.08
C LEU A 107 -17.03 -13.10 29.63
N ASP A 108 -18.00 -12.50 28.97
CA ASP A 108 -19.42 -12.55 29.35
C ASP A 108 -19.99 -13.97 29.14
N ASP A 109 -19.70 -14.61 28.00
CA ASP A 109 -20.06 -16.01 27.74
C ASP A 109 -19.48 -16.93 28.82
N ARG A 110 -18.19 -16.78 29.17
CA ARG A 110 -17.56 -17.59 30.22
C ARG A 110 -18.14 -17.32 31.61
N LEU A 111 -18.53 -16.09 31.89
CA LEU A 111 -19.19 -15.74 33.15
C LEU A 111 -20.58 -16.37 33.25
N SER A 112 -21.33 -16.35 32.16
CA SER A 112 -22.64 -17.02 32.04
C SER A 112 -22.51 -18.53 32.24
N ASP A 113 -21.53 -19.17 31.60
CA ASP A 113 -21.27 -20.60 31.76
C ASP A 113 -20.89 -20.96 33.21
N MET A 114 -20.01 -20.18 33.86
CA MET A 114 -19.67 -20.41 35.27
C MET A 114 -20.87 -20.26 36.21
N GLN A 115 -21.81 -19.33 35.91
CA GLN A 115 -23.03 -19.20 36.70
C GLN A 115 -23.93 -20.43 36.56
N HIS A 116 -24.02 -21.00 35.35
CA HIS A 116 -24.76 -22.24 35.13
C HIS A 116 -24.13 -23.43 35.84
N ASP A 117 -22.81 -23.58 35.80
CA ASP A 117 -22.10 -24.65 36.49
C ASP A 117 -22.26 -24.54 38.01
N LEU A 118 -22.15 -23.33 38.59
CA LEU A 118 -22.36 -23.12 40.03
C LEU A 118 -23.80 -23.42 40.46
N GLN A 119 -24.80 -23.11 39.63
CA GLN A 119 -26.19 -23.47 39.91
C GLN A 119 -26.41 -24.98 39.84
N SER A 120 -25.78 -25.66 38.88
CA SER A 120 -25.80 -27.12 38.74
C SER A 120 -25.20 -27.79 39.98
N VAL A 121 -23.99 -27.38 40.38
CA VAL A 121 -23.30 -27.93 41.55
C VAL A 121 -24.07 -27.66 42.85
N ASN A 122 -24.68 -26.48 43.00
CA ASN A 122 -25.50 -26.17 44.17
C ASN A 122 -26.74 -27.07 44.24
N ARG A 123 -27.36 -27.36 43.09
CA ARG A 123 -28.48 -28.33 43.00
C ARG A 123 -28.04 -29.74 43.42
N GLU A 124 -26.93 -30.21 42.87
CA GLU A 124 -26.41 -31.55 43.15
C GLU A 124 -25.98 -31.71 44.61
N LEU A 125 -25.34 -30.69 45.20
CA LEU A 125 -25.01 -30.67 46.63
C LEU A 125 -26.26 -30.66 47.53
N ARG A 126 -27.33 -30.01 47.10
CA ARG A 126 -28.60 -29.98 47.83
C ARG A 126 -29.32 -31.32 47.74
N ASP A 127 -29.30 -31.96 46.57
CA ASP A 127 -29.88 -33.29 46.37
C ASP A 127 -29.09 -34.35 47.17
N LEU A 128 -27.74 -34.28 47.16
CA LEU A 128 -26.88 -35.12 48.01
C LEU A 128 -27.16 -34.96 49.50
N LYS A 129 -27.34 -33.72 49.99
CA LYS A 129 -27.72 -33.47 51.39
C LYS A 129 -29.10 -34.01 51.74
N ALA A 130 -30.05 -33.92 50.81
CA ALA A 130 -31.40 -34.44 51.03
C ALA A 130 -31.41 -35.98 51.10
N GLU A 131 -30.56 -36.64 50.30
CA GLU A 131 -30.34 -38.09 50.38
C GLU A 131 -29.66 -38.52 51.70
N ASP A 132 -28.68 -37.74 52.19
CA ASP A 132 -27.94 -38.03 53.44
C ASP A 132 -28.81 -37.84 54.70
N ASP A 133 -29.82 -36.95 54.66
CA ASP A 133 -30.81 -36.73 55.74
C ASP A 133 -31.92 -37.82 55.76
N GLU A 134 -32.04 -38.66 54.74
CA GLU A 134 -33.06 -39.72 54.60
C GLU A 134 -32.59 -41.11 55.11
N PHE A 135 -31.33 -41.22 55.59
CA PHE A 135 -30.75 -42.41 56.24
C PHE A 135 -30.57 -42.25 57.76
#